data_AF-A0A2T6LHV5-F1
#
_entry.id   AF-A0A2T6LHV5-F1
#
_cell.length_a   1.000
_cell.length_b   1.000
_cell.length_c   1.000
_cell.angle_alpha   90.00
_cell.angle_beta   90.00
_cell.angle_gamma   90.00
#
_symmetry.space_group_name_H-M   'P 1'
#
loop_
_entity.id
_entity.type
_entity.pdbx_description
1 polymer ?
#
loop_
_entity_poly.entity_id
_entity_poly.type
_entity_poly.pdbx_seq_one_letter_code
_entity_poly.pdbx_strand_id
1 'polypeptide(L)'
;MSSSMLIGTLAVPADRIEPPDFDHGRRTLEETDDVSQFTFDDPDNEIRDLLPDLHHTVEVTDDHGQPILAYAQQAGAAIIDSLEEALASNQTSFLVVAGYEIYFSAGRSWGGAPTDAADAMWDADKLPEPVLLAMGFIRDYSKPLARKNGNPGHVTDTDVVDAIALGLGTQPQWSGADELQWIADAVGAVRERPGSTEPAQYLRAFTEQHAFDPTSSDFLAQYVSHDAGTDNDRE
;
A
#
# COMPACT_ATOMS: atom_id res chain seq x y z
N MET A 1 18.37 -9.63 -20.31
CA MET A 1 18.40 -9.13 -18.92
C MET A 1 17.29 -8.09 -18.82
N SER A 2 16.29 -8.32 -17.96
CA SER A 2 15.17 -7.38 -17.77
C SER A 2 15.62 -6.26 -16.85
N SER A 3 15.46 -5.01 -17.27
CA SER A 3 15.72 -3.84 -16.44
C SER A 3 14.53 -3.62 -15.51
N SER A 4 14.67 -3.88 -14.22
CA SER A 4 13.68 -3.46 -13.22
C SER A 4 13.83 -1.96 -13.00
N MET A 5 12.86 -1.19 -13.50
CA MET A 5 12.71 0.23 -13.15
C MET A 5 12.03 0.28 -11.78
N LEU A 6 12.66 0.92 -10.80
CA LEU A 6 11.99 1.21 -9.53
C LEU A 6 10.99 2.34 -9.79
N ILE A 7 9.76 2.21 -9.29
CA ILE A 7 8.69 3.21 -9.48
C ILE A 7 8.28 3.64 -8.06
N GLY A 8 8.20 4.94 -7.81
CA GLY A 8 7.58 5.46 -6.59
C GLY A 8 6.07 5.32 -6.74
N THR A 9 5.39 4.76 -5.74
CA THR A 9 3.94 4.52 -5.80
C THR A 9 3.28 4.85 -4.47
N LEU A 10 2.14 5.54 -4.54
CA LEU A 10 1.25 5.78 -3.40
C LEU A 10 -0.19 5.50 -3.81
N ALA A 11 -0.95 4.86 -2.92
CA ALA A 11 -2.35 4.54 -3.16
C ALA A 11 -3.27 5.34 -2.23
N VAL A 12 -4.38 5.79 -2.79
CA VAL A 12 -5.49 6.43 -2.08
C VAL A 12 -6.82 5.83 -2.55
N PRO A 13 -7.85 5.72 -1.72
CA PRO A 13 -9.17 5.27 -2.17
C PRO A 13 -9.73 6.16 -3.29
N ALA A 14 -10.20 5.56 -4.39
CA ALA A 14 -10.71 6.27 -5.56
C ALA A 14 -12.14 6.82 -5.36
N ASP A 15 -12.92 6.26 -4.44
CA ASP A 15 -14.29 6.67 -4.12
C ASP A 15 -14.35 7.81 -3.08
N ARG A 16 -13.19 8.35 -2.69
CA ARG A 16 -13.11 9.47 -1.75
C ARG A 16 -13.88 10.69 -2.26
N ILE A 17 -14.54 11.34 -1.32
CA ILE A 17 -15.28 12.59 -1.57
C ILE A 17 -14.31 13.77 -1.70
N GLU A 18 -13.14 13.68 -1.05
CA GLU A 18 -12.16 14.75 -0.92
C GLU A 18 -10.76 14.27 -1.34
N PRO A 19 -9.90 15.14 -1.91
CA PRO A 19 -8.51 14.83 -2.24
C PRO A 19 -7.65 14.52 -0.98
N PRO A 20 -6.36 14.13 -1.11
CA PRO A 20 -5.52 13.91 0.06
C PRO A 20 -5.50 15.14 0.98
N ASP A 21 -5.65 14.93 2.28
CA ASP A 21 -5.70 16.02 3.28
C ASP A 21 -4.33 16.17 3.96
N PHE A 22 -3.42 16.88 3.28
CA PHE A 22 -2.08 17.15 3.78
C PHE A 22 -2.09 17.95 5.08
N ASP A 23 -3.06 18.84 5.29
CA ASP A 23 -3.20 19.64 6.52
C ASP A 23 -3.61 18.79 7.72
N HIS A 24 -4.42 17.75 7.52
CA HIS A 24 -4.69 16.76 8.55
C HIS A 24 -3.47 15.89 8.85
N GLY A 25 -2.68 15.54 7.82
CA GLY A 25 -1.37 14.89 7.99
C GLY A 25 -0.43 15.70 8.88
N ARG A 26 -0.25 16.99 8.58
CA ARG A 26 0.60 17.91 9.37
C ARG A 26 0.15 17.99 10.83
N ARG A 27 -1.14 18.15 11.09
CA ARG A 27 -1.69 18.16 12.48
C ARG A 27 -1.42 16.84 13.21
N THR A 28 -1.65 15.71 12.54
CA THR A 28 -1.40 14.37 13.11
C THR A 28 0.09 14.16 13.42
N LEU A 29 0.97 14.69 12.59
CA LEU A 29 2.42 14.64 12.80
C LEU A 29 2.85 15.45 14.04
N GLU A 30 2.27 16.64 14.23
CA GLU A 30 2.50 17.47 15.42
C GLU A 30 2.04 16.77 16.71
N GLU A 31 0.98 15.97 16.63
CA GLU A 31 0.43 15.18 17.75
C GLU A 31 1.23 13.89 18.04
N THR A 32 2.14 13.48 17.16
CA THR A 32 2.95 12.27 17.34
C THR A 32 4.00 12.48 18.43
N ASP A 33 3.95 11.66 19.49
CA ASP A 33 4.85 11.73 20.65
C ASP A 33 5.85 10.56 20.73
N ASP A 34 5.66 9.53 19.90
CA ASP A 34 6.49 8.33 19.85
C ASP A 34 7.38 8.32 18.62
N VAL A 35 8.67 8.61 18.81
CA VAL A 35 9.65 8.65 17.73
C VAL A 35 9.90 7.31 17.07
N SER A 36 9.59 6.19 17.75
CA SER A 36 9.77 4.85 17.19
C SER A 36 8.78 4.51 16.06
N GLN A 37 7.77 5.35 15.86
CA GLN A 37 6.81 5.21 14.76
C GLN A 37 7.37 5.65 13.40
N PHE A 38 8.46 6.45 13.41
CA PHE A 38 9.18 6.82 12.20
C PHE A 38 10.11 5.67 11.78
N THR A 39 10.26 5.45 10.48
CA THR A 39 11.07 4.33 9.96
C THR A 39 12.21 4.83 9.08
N PHE A 40 13.01 5.74 9.62
CA PHE A 40 14.28 6.15 9.02
C PHE A 40 15.29 5.00 9.15
N ASP A 41 15.87 4.55 8.02
CA ASP A 41 16.85 3.46 8.01
C ASP A 41 18.24 3.94 8.46
N ASP A 42 18.59 5.17 8.09
CA ASP A 42 19.79 5.89 8.52
C ASP A 42 19.41 7.28 9.03
N PRO A 43 18.93 7.40 10.29
CA PRO A 43 18.34 8.64 10.79
C PRO A 43 19.26 9.86 10.72
N ASP A 44 20.58 9.71 10.90
CA ASP A 44 21.49 10.88 10.87
C ASP A 44 21.63 11.44 9.45
N ASN A 45 21.79 10.57 8.45
CA ASN A 45 21.92 11.02 7.06
C ASN A 45 20.57 11.46 6.49
N GLU A 46 19.51 10.66 6.67
CA GLU A 46 18.21 10.93 6.06
C GLU A 46 17.56 12.22 6.60
N ILE A 47 17.63 12.47 7.91
CA ILE A 47 17.10 13.71 8.49
C ILE A 47 17.88 14.93 8.02
N ARG A 48 19.20 14.82 7.85
CA ARG A 48 20.03 15.93 7.34
C ARG A 48 19.76 16.23 5.88
N ASP A 49 19.54 15.21 5.07
CA ASP A 49 19.19 15.37 3.66
C ASP A 49 17.82 16.07 3.52
N LEU A 50 16.87 15.73 4.39
CA LEU A 50 15.54 16.37 4.43
C LEU A 50 15.54 17.77 5.05
N LEU A 51 16.53 18.09 5.90
CA LEU A 51 16.65 19.35 6.62
C LEU A 51 18.02 20.01 6.36
N PRO A 52 18.28 20.48 5.12
CA PRO A 52 19.60 20.95 4.69
C PRO A 52 20.08 22.21 5.43
N ASP A 53 19.17 22.95 6.05
CA ASP A 53 19.47 24.14 6.85
C ASP A 53 20.01 23.80 8.26
N LEU A 54 19.95 22.54 8.68
CA LEU A 54 20.54 22.11 9.95
C LEU A 54 22.06 22.17 9.88
N HIS A 55 22.67 22.86 10.85
CA HIS A 55 24.12 22.83 11.00
C HIS A 55 24.61 21.38 11.21
N HIS A 56 25.66 20.99 10.49
CA HIS A 56 26.27 19.65 10.59
C HIS A 56 26.75 19.26 12.00
N THR A 57 26.88 20.22 12.91
CA THR A 57 27.26 20.01 14.31
C THR A 57 26.08 19.73 15.24
N VAL A 58 24.85 19.87 14.76
CA VAL A 58 23.64 19.54 15.52
C VAL A 58 23.50 18.03 15.51
N GLU A 59 23.43 17.43 16.70
CA GLU A 59 23.06 16.02 16.86
C GLU A 59 21.58 15.86 16.55
N VAL A 60 21.26 15.04 15.54
CA VAL A 60 19.87 14.74 15.14
C VAL A 60 19.39 13.39 15.65
N THR A 61 20.31 12.60 16.22
CA THR A 61 20.05 11.32 16.87
C THR A 61 20.50 11.36 18.33
N ASP A 62 19.90 10.50 19.15
CA ASP A 62 20.30 10.29 20.55
C ASP A 62 21.50 9.33 20.69
N ASP A 63 21.93 9.08 21.92
CA ASP A 63 23.03 8.15 22.24
C ASP A 63 22.78 6.69 21.80
N HIS A 64 21.55 6.35 21.44
CA HIS A 64 21.13 5.04 20.93
C HIS A 64 20.97 5.01 19.41
N GLY A 65 21.25 6.13 18.73
CA GLY A 65 21.08 6.27 17.28
C GLY A 65 19.62 6.42 16.85
N GLN A 66 18.69 6.64 17.80
CA GLN A 66 17.30 6.94 17.47
C GLN A 66 17.17 8.41 17.07
N PRO A 67 16.23 8.76 16.17
CA PRO A 67 15.95 10.15 15.87
C PRO A 67 15.56 10.91 17.15
N ILE A 68 15.99 12.16 17.26
CA ILE A 68 15.39 13.07 18.24
C ILE A 68 14.03 13.51 17.68
N LEU A 69 12.96 13.35 18.48
CA LEU A 69 11.57 13.58 18.06
C LEU A 69 11.35 14.90 17.32
N ALA A 70 11.92 16.01 17.82
CA ALA A 70 11.76 17.32 17.21
C ALA A 70 12.30 17.39 15.76
N TYR A 71 13.42 16.70 15.48
CA TYR A 71 13.98 16.66 14.13
C TYR A 71 13.26 15.64 13.25
N ALA A 72 12.80 14.52 13.82
CA ALA A 72 11.93 13.57 13.11
C ALA A 72 10.62 14.22 12.65
N GLN A 73 9.99 15.04 13.50
CA GLN A 73 8.78 15.81 13.14
C GLN A 73 9.08 16.87 12.08
N GLN A 74 10.20 17.59 12.17
CA GLN A 74 10.59 18.55 11.13
C GLN A 74 10.86 17.87 9.78
N ALA A 75 11.58 16.75 9.78
CA ALA A 75 11.83 15.96 8.59
C ALA A 75 10.51 15.39 8.04
N GLY A 76 9.62 14.91 8.90
CA GLY A 76 8.28 14.47 8.52
C GLY A 76 7.47 15.57 7.84
N ALA A 77 7.55 16.81 8.32
CA ALA A 77 6.88 17.94 7.67
C ALA A 77 7.45 18.21 6.27
N ALA A 78 8.78 18.16 6.11
CA ALA A 78 9.43 18.30 4.80
C ALA A 78 9.04 17.18 3.81
N ILE A 79 8.85 15.94 4.30
CA ILE A 79 8.34 14.82 3.50
C ILE A 79 6.91 15.11 3.03
N ILE A 80 6.03 15.57 3.92
CA ILE A 80 4.63 15.93 3.57
C ILE A 80 4.61 17.03 2.51
N ASP A 81 5.41 18.08 2.67
CA ASP A 81 5.47 19.20 1.73
C ASP A 81 5.98 18.74 0.35
N SER A 82 7.02 17.92 0.33
CA SER A 82 7.59 17.35 -0.90
C SER A 82 6.60 16.42 -1.59
N LEU A 83 5.82 15.66 -0.83
CA LEU A 83 4.78 14.79 -1.38
C LEU A 83 3.61 15.58 -1.97
N GLU A 84 3.16 16.65 -1.31
CA GLU A 84 2.13 17.55 -1.84
C GLU A 84 2.57 18.18 -3.16
N GLU A 85 3.81 18.66 -3.23
CA GLU A 85 4.39 19.19 -4.47
C GLU A 85 4.49 18.10 -5.56
N ALA A 86 4.95 16.90 -5.19
CA ALA A 86 5.07 15.76 -6.11
C ALA A 86 3.73 15.41 -6.76
N LEU A 87 2.64 15.32 -5.99
CA LEU A 87 1.31 15.00 -6.52
C LEU A 87 0.73 16.13 -7.39
N ALA A 88 1.13 17.38 -7.16
CA ALA A 88 0.76 18.52 -8.01
C ALA A 88 1.64 18.66 -9.27
N SER A 89 2.77 17.96 -9.34
CA SER A 89 3.74 18.06 -10.42
C SER A 89 3.32 17.29 -11.69
N ASN A 90 3.97 17.61 -12.82
CA ASN A 90 3.85 16.84 -14.06
C ASN A 90 4.70 15.55 -14.09
N GLN A 91 5.46 15.29 -13.02
CA GLN A 91 6.27 14.07 -12.88
C GLN A 91 5.45 12.91 -12.31
N THR A 92 4.25 13.19 -11.77
CA THR A 92 3.32 12.20 -11.25
C THR A 92 2.24 11.90 -12.28
N SER A 93 2.01 10.62 -12.50
CA SER A 93 0.84 10.11 -13.22
C SER A 93 -0.03 9.33 -12.25
N PHE A 94 -1.29 9.12 -12.62
CA PHE A 94 -2.17 8.27 -11.84
C PHE A 94 -2.93 7.29 -12.73
N LEU A 95 -3.35 6.19 -12.13
CA LEU A 95 -4.28 5.24 -12.74
C LEU A 95 -5.26 4.76 -11.67
N VAL A 96 -6.51 4.54 -12.07
CA VAL A 96 -7.53 4.00 -11.17
C VAL A 96 -7.63 2.51 -11.38
N VAL A 97 -7.32 1.74 -10.36
CA VAL A 97 -7.41 0.28 -10.35
C VAL A 97 -7.98 -0.12 -9.01
N ALA A 98 -8.88 -1.10 -9.00
CA ALA A 98 -9.32 -1.75 -7.77
C ALA A 98 -9.99 -0.81 -6.75
N GLY A 99 -10.66 0.24 -7.20
CA GLY A 99 -11.22 1.26 -6.30
C GLY A 99 -10.16 2.15 -5.64
N TYR A 100 -8.93 2.18 -6.16
CA TYR A 100 -7.84 3.06 -5.72
C TYR A 100 -7.34 3.92 -6.86
N GLU A 101 -7.01 5.16 -6.56
CA GLU A 101 -6.20 6.02 -7.40
C GLU A 101 -4.74 5.79 -7.00
N ILE A 102 -3.95 5.24 -7.90
CA ILE A 102 -2.53 4.95 -7.69
C ILE A 102 -1.74 6.06 -8.33
N TYR A 103 -1.06 6.85 -7.52
CA TYR A 103 -0.04 7.78 -8.00
C TYR A 103 1.25 7.02 -8.25
N PHE A 104 1.90 7.31 -9.36
CA PHE A 104 3.18 6.73 -9.69
C PHE A 104 4.09 7.73 -10.41
N SER A 105 5.39 7.62 -10.15
CA SER A 105 6.42 8.37 -10.84
C SER A 105 7.60 7.49 -11.23
N ALA A 106 8.24 7.85 -12.34
CA ALA A 106 9.39 7.14 -12.89
C ALA A 106 10.59 7.21 -11.92
N GLY A 107 10.95 6.09 -11.30
CA GLY A 107 12.12 6.02 -10.42
C GLY A 107 13.36 5.40 -11.09
N ARG A 108 14.29 4.94 -10.26
CA ARG A 108 15.66 4.52 -10.67
C ARG A 108 15.63 3.45 -11.77
N SER A 109 16.19 3.79 -12.92
CA SER A 109 16.81 2.81 -13.84
C SER A 109 18.33 2.93 -13.66
N TRP A 110 19.08 1.81 -13.75
CA TRP A 110 20.51 1.71 -13.42
C TRP A 110 21.34 2.95 -13.84
N GLY A 111 21.60 3.85 -12.88
CA GLY A 111 22.45 5.04 -13.04
C GLY A 111 21.73 6.38 -13.27
N GLY A 112 20.40 6.40 -13.43
CA GLY A 112 19.61 7.63 -13.43
C GLY A 112 19.24 8.06 -12.01
N ALA A 113 19.26 9.38 -11.76
CA ALA A 113 18.60 9.91 -10.58
C ALA A 113 17.08 9.65 -10.69
N PRO A 114 16.42 9.23 -9.61
CA PRO A 114 14.96 9.23 -9.55
C PRO A 114 14.39 10.63 -9.81
N THR A 115 13.13 10.71 -10.20
CA THR A 115 12.42 12.00 -10.19
C THR A 115 12.22 12.43 -8.73
N ASP A 116 12.15 13.75 -8.51
CA ASP A 116 11.83 14.31 -7.19
C ASP A 116 10.50 13.74 -6.67
N ALA A 117 9.53 13.54 -7.57
CA ALA A 117 8.26 12.90 -7.23
C ALA A 117 8.39 11.43 -6.80
N ALA A 118 9.30 10.64 -7.39
CA ALA A 118 9.52 9.26 -6.98
C ALA A 118 10.20 9.20 -5.60
N ASP A 119 11.16 10.09 -5.34
CA ASP A 119 11.81 10.19 -4.03
C ASP A 119 10.80 10.60 -2.94
N ALA A 120 9.96 11.61 -3.19
CA ALA A 120 8.92 12.02 -2.25
C ALA A 120 7.92 10.88 -1.94
N MET A 121 7.58 10.05 -2.91
CA MET A 121 6.72 8.87 -2.70
C MET A 121 7.39 7.80 -1.85
N TRP A 122 8.69 7.57 -2.00
CA TRP A 122 9.43 6.62 -1.16
C TRP A 122 9.68 7.16 0.25
N ASP A 123 9.96 8.46 0.38
CA ASP A 123 10.17 9.09 1.68
C ASP A 123 8.90 9.08 2.54
N ALA A 124 7.72 9.05 1.91
CA ALA A 124 6.44 8.90 2.62
C ALA A 124 6.41 7.65 3.52
N ASP A 125 7.11 6.56 3.18
CA ASP A 125 7.15 5.34 3.99
C ASP A 125 7.82 5.54 5.36
N LYS A 126 8.64 6.60 5.51
CA LYS A 126 9.31 6.99 6.75
C LYS A 126 8.37 7.65 7.76
N LEU A 127 7.19 8.11 7.30
CA LEU A 127 6.19 8.72 8.17
C LEU A 127 5.47 7.67 9.04
N PRO A 128 5.01 8.06 10.24
CA PRO A 128 4.11 7.24 11.03
C PRO A 128 2.84 6.86 10.24
N GLU A 129 2.38 5.62 10.40
CA GLU A 129 1.16 5.15 9.74
C GLU A 129 -0.08 6.02 10.03
N PRO A 130 -0.31 6.52 11.27
CA PRO A 130 -1.42 7.45 11.53
C PRO A 130 -1.37 8.72 10.67
N VAL A 131 -0.17 9.23 10.37
CA VAL A 131 0.03 10.44 9.55
C VAL A 131 -0.32 10.16 8.09
N LEU A 132 0.13 9.03 7.55
CA LEU A 132 -0.24 8.60 6.18
C LEU A 132 -1.75 8.40 6.05
N LEU A 133 -2.38 7.72 7.01
CA LEU A 133 -3.82 7.49 7.03
C LEU A 133 -4.61 8.80 7.17
N ALA A 134 -4.12 9.77 7.96
CA ALA A 134 -4.74 11.07 8.10
C ALA A 134 -4.78 11.86 6.78
N MET A 135 -3.77 11.69 5.93
CA MET A 135 -3.74 12.23 4.56
C MET A 135 -4.54 11.39 3.56
N GLY A 136 -5.02 10.21 3.95
CA GLY A 136 -5.76 9.28 3.10
C GLY A 136 -4.89 8.32 2.29
N PHE A 137 -3.58 8.27 2.57
CA PHE A 137 -2.64 7.33 1.94
C PHE A 137 -2.63 5.98 2.64
N ILE A 138 -2.21 4.98 1.89
CA ILE A 138 -2.12 3.62 2.34
C ILE A 138 -0.68 3.15 2.22
N ARG A 139 -0.08 2.78 3.36
CA ARG A 139 1.33 2.41 3.50
C ARG A 139 1.72 1.14 2.75
N ASP A 140 0.82 0.16 2.72
CA ASP A 140 1.10 -1.13 2.11
C ASP A 140 0.02 -1.48 1.09
N TYR A 141 0.20 -0.98 -0.13
CA TYR A 141 -0.63 -1.34 -1.28
C TYR A 141 -0.42 -2.80 -1.74
N SER A 142 0.57 -3.51 -1.17
CA SER A 142 0.80 -4.94 -1.38
C SER A 142 0.08 -5.81 -0.35
N LYS A 143 -0.48 -5.24 0.73
CA LYS A 143 -1.41 -5.91 1.66
C LYS A 143 -2.85 -5.76 1.17
N PRO A 144 -3.76 -6.67 1.54
CA PRO A 144 -5.06 -6.69 0.94
C PRO A 144 -5.84 -5.55 1.58
N LEU A 145 -6.14 -4.54 0.76
CA LEU A 145 -6.86 -3.35 1.18
C LEU A 145 -8.35 -3.68 1.33
N ALA A 146 -8.61 -4.46 2.37
CA ALA A 146 -9.85 -4.37 3.09
C ALA A 146 -10.07 -2.92 3.53
N ARG A 147 -11.32 -2.46 3.52
CA ARG A 147 -11.83 -1.17 4.04
C ARG A 147 -11.31 -0.73 5.44
N LYS A 148 -10.46 -1.53 6.10
CA LYS A 148 -9.72 -1.19 7.32
C LYS A 148 -8.73 -0.03 7.19
N ASN A 149 -8.26 0.34 5.99
CA ASN A 149 -7.28 1.43 5.80
C ASN A 149 -7.92 2.81 5.56
N GLY A 150 -9.09 3.07 6.16
CA GLY A 150 -9.65 4.43 6.24
C GLY A 150 -11.03 4.65 5.62
N ASN A 151 -11.65 3.66 4.98
CA ASN A 151 -13.01 3.80 4.42
C ASN A 151 -14.05 3.10 5.32
N PRO A 152 -15.05 3.79 5.91
CA PRO A 152 -15.99 3.15 6.83
C PRO A 152 -16.83 2.04 6.16
N GLY A 153 -16.69 0.78 6.60
CA GLY A 153 -17.56 -0.32 6.17
C GLY A 153 -16.99 -1.74 6.39
N HIS A 154 -17.84 -2.75 6.20
CA HIS A 154 -17.40 -4.15 6.13
C HIS A 154 -16.72 -4.42 4.79
N VAL A 155 -15.62 -5.17 4.84
CA VAL A 155 -14.89 -5.66 3.66
C VAL A 155 -15.79 -6.59 2.85
N THR A 156 -15.79 -6.44 1.54
CA THR A 156 -16.55 -7.26 0.59
C THR A 156 -15.62 -8.12 -0.28
N ASP A 157 -16.18 -9.13 -0.94
CA ASP A 157 -15.44 -9.96 -1.90
C ASP A 157 -14.82 -9.12 -3.02
N THR A 158 -15.50 -8.08 -3.49
CA THR A 158 -14.99 -7.14 -4.50
C THR A 158 -13.74 -6.44 -4.00
N ASP A 159 -13.75 -5.92 -2.77
CA ASP A 159 -12.58 -5.23 -2.19
C ASP A 159 -11.35 -6.17 -2.10
N VAL A 160 -11.58 -7.47 -1.85
CA VAL A 160 -10.52 -8.49 -1.80
C VAL A 160 -9.97 -8.80 -3.19
N VAL A 161 -10.82 -8.97 -4.20
CA VAL A 161 -10.39 -9.20 -5.59
C VAL A 161 -9.61 -8.01 -6.13
N ASP A 162 -10.10 -6.81 -5.84
CA ASP A 162 -9.48 -5.54 -6.18
C ASP A 162 -8.09 -5.42 -5.55
N ALA A 163 -7.95 -5.72 -4.26
CA ALA A 163 -6.66 -5.70 -3.61
C ALA A 163 -5.68 -6.75 -4.17
N ILE A 164 -6.16 -7.95 -4.54
CA ILE A 164 -5.36 -8.98 -5.21
C ILE A 164 -4.85 -8.45 -6.58
N ALA A 165 -5.73 -7.82 -7.36
CA ALA A 165 -5.37 -7.22 -8.65
C ALA A 165 -4.35 -6.09 -8.51
N LEU A 166 -4.49 -5.25 -7.47
CA LEU A 166 -3.55 -4.19 -7.13
C LEU A 166 -2.16 -4.76 -6.80
N GLY A 167 -2.07 -5.74 -5.89
CA GLY A 167 -0.79 -6.38 -5.53
C GLY A 167 -0.11 -7.06 -6.72
N LEU A 168 -0.89 -7.72 -7.59
CA LEU A 168 -0.41 -8.29 -8.86
C LEU A 168 0.14 -7.23 -9.83
N GLY A 169 -0.47 -6.04 -9.88
CA GLY A 169 -0.11 -4.98 -10.81
C GLY A 169 1.03 -4.06 -10.34
N THR A 170 1.32 -4.04 -9.04
CA THR A 170 2.24 -3.06 -8.42
C THR A 170 3.50 -3.67 -7.83
N GLN A 171 3.55 -4.99 -7.61
CA GLN A 171 4.79 -5.64 -7.20
C GLN A 171 5.76 -5.82 -8.37
N PRO A 172 7.02 -5.35 -8.26
CA PRO A 172 8.01 -5.53 -9.31
C PRO A 172 8.51 -6.99 -9.43
N GLN A 173 8.44 -7.78 -8.35
CA GLN A 173 8.84 -9.19 -8.31
C GLN A 173 8.01 -9.95 -7.26
N TRP A 174 7.72 -11.22 -7.53
CA TRP A 174 6.97 -12.11 -6.64
C TRP A 174 7.89 -13.18 -6.05
N SER A 175 7.91 -13.32 -4.73
CA SER A 175 8.61 -14.42 -4.04
C SER A 175 7.85 -15.76 -4.16
N GLY A 176 6.55 -15.69 -4.48
CA GLY A 176 5.64 -16.81 -4.61
C GLY A 176 5.00 -17.19 -3.28
N ALA A 177 5.79 -17.59 -2.29
CA ALA A 177 5.24 -18.12 -1.03
C ALA A 177 4.55 -17.04 -0.17
N ASP A 178 5.18 -15.87 -0.03
CA ASP A 178 4.64 -14.80 0.81
C ASP A 178 3.41 -14.16 0.16
N GLU A 179 3.42 -13.97 -1.16
CA GLU A 179 2.29 -13.43 -1.91
C GLU A 179 1.11 -14.42 -1.93
N LEU A 180 1.35 -15.73 -2.02
CA LEU A 180 0.28 -16.72 -1.93
C LEU A 180 -0.34 -16.78 -0.53
N GLN A 181 0.49 -16.69 0.52
CA GLN A 181 0.01 -16.60 1.90
C GLN A 181 -0.83 -15.33 2.09
N TRP A 182 -0.36 -14.23 1.52
CA TRP A 182 -1.07 -12.96 1.51
C TRP A 182 -2.44 -13.05 0.82
N ILE A 183 -2.53 -13.61 -0.40
CA ILE A 183 -3.80 -13.82 -1.11
C ILE A 183 -4.76 -14.66 -0.26
N ALA A 184 -4.27 -15.73 0.35
CA ALA A 184 -5.09 -16.59 1.20
C ALA A 184 -5.63 -15.84 2.43
N ASP A 185 -4.85 -14.92 2.99
CA ASP A 185 -5.24 -14.10 4.13
C ASP A 185 -6.25 -13.02 3.73
N ALA A 186 -6.11 -12.44 2.53
CA ALA A 186 -7.08 -11.54 1.93
C ALA A 186 -8.46 -12.19 1.79
N VAL A 187 -8.51 -13.37 1.17
CA VAL A 187 -9.74 -14.15 1.01
C VAL A 187 -10.32 -14.54 2.36
N GLY A 188 -9.47 -14.91 3.31
CA GLY A 188 -9.86 -15.27 4.67
C GLY A 188 -10.50 -14.14 5.50
N ALA A 189 -10.45 -12.90 5.04
CA ALA A 189 -11.08 -11.76 5.72
C ALA A 189 -12.58 -11.64 5.44
N VAL A 190 -13.05 -12.19 4.32
CA VAL A 190 -14.46 -12.11 3.85
C VAL A 190 -15.10 -13.49 3.70
N ARG A 191 -14.28 -14.53 3.58
CA ARG A 191 -14.67 -15.93 3.48
C ARG A 191 -13.90 -16.76 4.49
N GLU A 192 -14.33 -17.99 4.71
CA GLU A 192 -13.60 -18.93 5.57
C GLU A 192 -12.18 -19.14 5.01
N ARG A 193 -11.15 -18.83 5.83
CA ARG A 193 -9.73 -18.79 5.41
C ARG A 193 -9.32 -20.16 4.86
N PRO A 194 -9.04 -20.29 3.55
CA PRO A 194 -8.77 -21.59 2.93
C PRO A 194 -7.60 -22.34 3.58
N GLY A 195 -6.61 -21.60 4.10
CA GLY A 195 -5.45 -22.17 4.80
C GLY A 195 -5.67 -22.56 6.27
N SER A 196 -6.84 -22.27 6.86
CA SER A 196 -7.17 -22.62 8.25
C SER A 196 -7.93 -23.94 8.38
N THR A 197 -8.35 -24.51 7.26
CA THR A 197 -9.11 -25.76 7.17
C THR A 197 -8.23 -26.81 6.52
N GLU A 198 -8.23 -28.03 7.06
CA GLU A 198 -7.53 -29.15 6.43
C GLU A 198 -7.96 -29.27 4.96
N PRO A 199 -7.04 -29.42 3.99
CA PRO A 199 -7.37 -29.38 2.57
C PRO A 199 -8.49 -30.36 2.19
N ALA A 200 -8.52 -31.54 2.82
CA ALA A 200 -9.57 -32.53 2.62
C ALA A 200 -10.95 -32.11 3.15
N GLN A 201 -11.00 -31.30 4.22
CA GLN A 201 -12.23 -30.76 4.79
C GLN A 201 -12.75 -29.60 3.94
N TYR A 202 -11.86 -28.71 3.48
CA TYR A 202 -12.23 -27.61 2.60
C TYR A 202 -12.77 -28.12 1.26
N LEU A 203 -12.09 -29.10 0.66
CA LEU A 203 -12.54 -29.79 -0.55
C LEU A 203 -13.95 -30.38 -0.37
N ARG A 204 -14.18 -31.08 0.74
CA ARG A 204 -15.49 -31.68 1.03
C ARG A 204 -16.57 -30.60 1.17
N ALA A 205 -16.32 -29.55 1.95
CA ALA A 205 -17.26 -28.46 2.14
C ALA A 205 -17.60 -27.75 0.82
N PHE A 206 -16.60 -27.51 -0.03
CA PHE A 206 -16.79 -26.91 -1.34
C PHE A 206 -17.63 -27.79 -2.27
N THR A 207 -17.34 -29.09 -2.37
CA THR A 207 -18.12 -30.03 -3.20
C THR A 207 -19.53 -30.28 -2.67
N GLU A 208 -19.75 -30.13 -1.36
CA GLU A 208 -21.10 -30.18 -0.77
C GLU A 208 -21.92 -28.92 -1.10
N GLN A 209 -21.28 -27.76 -1.19
CA GLN A 209 -21.93 -26.47 -1.48
C GLN A 209 -22.09 -26.20 -2.98
N HIS A 210 -21.19 -26.71 -3.80
CA HIS A 210 -21.11 -26.45 -5.24
C HIS A 210 -21.11 -27.75 -6.03
N ALA A 211 -21.93 -27.82 -7.09
CA ALA A 211 -22.01 -28.99 -7.97
C ALA A 211 -20.79 -29.16 -8.91
N PHE A 212 -19.65 -28.57 -8.56
CA PHE A 212 -18.41 -28.61 -9.32
C PHE A 212 -17.41 -29.54 -8.65
N ASP A 213 -16.65 -30.27 -9.48
CA ASP A 213 -15.45 -30.96 -9.03
C ASP A 213 -14.26 -29.99 -9.14
N PRO A 214 -13.72 -29.47 -8.02
CA PRO A 214 -12.60 -28.54 -8.03
C PRO A 214 -11.26 -29.20 -8.42
N THR A 215 -11.22 -30.53 -8.57
CA THR A 215 -10.05 -31.27 -9.06
C THR A 215 -10.07 -31.49 -10.57
N SER A 216 -11.17 -31.15 -11.24
CA SER A 216 -11.29 -31.18 -12.70
C SER A 216 -10.33 -30.18 -13.35
N SER A 217 -9.70 -30.57 -14.46
CA SER A 217 -8.89 -29.65 -15.27
C SER A 217 -9.69 -28.46 -15.80
N ASP A 218 -10.99 -28.64 -15.95
CA ASP A 218 -11.90 -27.64 -16.50
C ASP A 218 -12.61 -26.83 -15.40
N PHE A 219 -12.26 -27.09 -14.14
CA PHE A 219 -12.89 -26.47 -12.97
C PHE A 219 -12.95 -24.94 -13.09
N LEU A 220 -11.79 -24.29 -13.29
CA LEU A 220 -11.73 -22.83 -13.33
C LEU A 220 -12.61 -22.26 -14.45
N ALA A 221 -12.61 -22.90 -15.62
CA ALA A 221 -13.44 -22.46 -16.73
C ALA A 221 -14.93 -22.60 -16.41
N GLN A 222 -15.34 -23.75 -15.85
CA GLN A 222 -16.73 -24.03 -15.48
C GLN A 222 -17.23 -23.15 -14.34
N TYR A 223 -16.42 -22.97 -13.32
CA TYR A 223 -16.75 -22.19 -12.12
C TYR A 223 -16.93 -20.69 -12.47
N VAL A 224 -15.98 -20.11 -13.21
CA VAL A 224 -16.05 -18.69 -13.62
C VAL A 224 -17.21 -18.44 -14.61
N SER A 225 -17.49 -19.38 -15.52
CA SER A 225 -18.58 -19.22 -16.48
C SER A 225 -19.97 -19.52 -15.91
N HIS A 226 -20.07 -20.23 -14.79
CA HIS A 226 -21.34 -20.44 -14.09
C HIS A 226 -21.86 -19.18 -13.42
N ASP A 227 -21.00 -18.44 -12.71
CA ASP A 227 -21.39 -17.19 -12.03
C ASP A 227 -21.69 -16.04 -13.02
N ALA A 228 -20.96 -15.97 -14.14
CA ALA A 228 -21.25 -15.00 -15.21
C ALA A 228 -22.61 -15.22 -15.90
N GLY A 229 -23.18 -16.42 -15.77
CA GLY A 229 -24.51 -16.75 -16.30
C GLY A 229 -25.66 -16.38 -15.37
N THR A 230 -25.42 -16.20 -14.07
CA THR A 230 -26.48 -15.96 -13.08
C THR A 230 -26.78 -14.48 -12.81
N ASP A 231 -25.90 -13.56 -13.19
CA ASP A 231 -26.11 -12.11 -13.02
C ASP A 231 -26.86 -11.43 -14.18
N ASN A 232 -27.06 -12.10 -15.32
CA ASN A 232 -27.86 -11.57 -16.44
C ASN A 232 -29.37 -11.83 -16.30
N ASP A 233 -29.82 -12.51 -15.24
CA ASP A 233 -31.22 -12.90 -15.02
C ASP A 233 -31.89 -12.20 -13.82
N ARG A 234 -31.31 -11.11 -13.30
CA ARG A 234 -32.00 -10.21 -12.35
C ARG A 234 -32.01 -8.78 -12.88
N GLU A 235 -33.16 -8.44 -13.48
CA GLU A 235 -33.66 -7.11 -13.83
C GLU A 235 -33.48 -6.05 -12.73
#